data_AF-A0AAJ3D2J1-F1
#
_entry.id   AF-A0AAJ3D2J1-F1
#
_cell.length_a   1.000
_cell.length_b   1.000
_cell.length_c   1.000
_cell.angle_alpha   90.00
_cell.angle_beta   90.00
_cell.angle_gamma   90.00
#
_symmetry.space_group_name_H-M   'P 1'
#
loop_
_entity.id
_entity.type
_entity.pdbx_description
1 polymer ?
#
loop_
_entity_poly.entity_id
_entity_poly.type
_entity_poly.pdbx_seq_one_letter_code
_entity_poly.pdbx_strand_id
1 'polypeptide(L)'
;MPPAAGAFGFEVVDPFGQPLGGADVTVTALDSHRVVTHGTTDPHGYFMATLPPGSYSVMTMAEGLSPSRQNLDIAAGVALAPERVTLQHARQLELPTAGTWLFDPPHTAIRFIAKHVGMAHVHGRFTRFQGSIRIAPNMDDSRVSVRIDASSITTGNNTRDNHLRSADFLDVERYPYIDFTSTRFAHRGGSKWTLHGTLTMHGTSRSVGLDTTYLGTVNGGYDQELRCAALAKAELHREDFTLNWRSMLARGIAVVGPTVQLELDVQAMYRTHDTPTPPE
;
A
#
# COMPACT_ATOMS: atom_id res chain seq x y z
N MET A 1 38.55 12.01 3.61
CA MET A 1 37.92 12.36 2.32
C MET A 1 38.47 11.42 1.26
N PRO A 2 37.64 10.66 0.53
CA PRO A 2 38.10 9.97 -0.67
C PRO A 2 38.74 10.98 -1.64
N PRO A 3 39.88 10.65 -2.29
CA PRO A 3 40.40 11.50 -3.35
C PRO A 3 39.31 11.65 -4.43
N ALA A 4 39.02 12.88 -4.84
CA ALA A 4 37.97 13.28 -5.78
C ALA A 4 36.52 13.36 -5.27
N ALA A 5 36.23 13.27 -3.96
CA ALA A 5 34.87 13.55 -3.48
C ALA A 5 34.45 15.01 -3.72
N GLY A 6 33.23 15.22 -4.19
CA GLY A 6 32.59 16.54 -4.23
C GLY A 6 31.75 16.79 -2.96
N ALA A 7 31.38 18.04 -2.73
CA ALA A 7 30.55 18.45 -1.60
C ALA A 7 29.25 19.06 -2.10
N PHE A 8 28.17 18.83 -1.36
CA PHE A 8 26.90 19.51 -1.58
C PHE A 8 26.24 19.81 -0.24
N GLY A 9 25.35 20.80 -0.25
CA GLY A 9 24.49 21.10 0.87
C GLY A 9 23.22 21.77 0.40
N PHE A 10 22.23 21.82 1.27
CA PHE A 10 21.00 22.55 1.01
C PHE A 10 20.39 23.01 2.33
N GLU A 11 19.58 24.07 2.24
CA GLU A 11 18.73 24.57 3.30
C GLU A 11 17.31 24.04 3.06
N VAL A 12 16.75 23.31 4.02
CA VAL A 12 15.34 22.92 3.99
C VAL A 12 14.55 23.98 4.72
N VAL A 13 13.50 24.48 4.06
CA VAL A 13 12.57 25.43 4.64
C VAL A 13 11.14 24.91 4.56
N ASP A 14 10.33 25.36 5.50
CA ASP A 14 8.88 25.10 5.52
C ASP A 14 8.15 25.92 4.42
N PRO A 15 6.84 25.71 4.22
CA PRO A 15 6.03 26.45 3.23
C PRO A 15 6.03 27.98 3.43
N PHE A 16 6.39 28.47 4.60
CA PHE A 16 6.49 29.90 4.94
C PHE A 16 7.93 30.43 4.81
N GLY A 17 8.87 29.60 4.37
CA GLY A 17 10.28 29.95 4.20
C GLY A 17 11.08 29.97 5.50
N GLN A 18 10.57 29.39 6.59
CA GLN A 18 11.32 29.26 7.84
C GLN A 18 12.25 28.03 7.80
N PRO A 19 13.48 28.11 8.35
CA PRO A 19 14.38 26.97 8.41
C PRO A 19 13.76 25.78 9.14
N LEU A 20 13.86 24.59 8.55
CA LEU A 20 13.23 23.38 9.04
C LEU A 20 14.27 22.38 9.56
N GLY A 21 14.49 22.41 10.87
CA GLY A 21 15.38 21.46 11.53
C GLY A 21 14.75 20.09 11.78
N GLY A 22 15.57 19.04 11.78
CA GLY A 22 15.12 17.66 12.00
C GLY A 22 14.40 17.02 10.81
N ALA A 23 14.44 17.62 9.62
CA ALA A 23 13.94 16.99 8.40
C ALA A 23 14.85 15.82 8.01
N ASP A 24 14.27 14.65 7.77
CA ASP A 24 14.99 13.45 7.32
C ASP A 24 15.45 13.61 5.87
N VAL A 25 16.73 13.33 5.64
CA VAL A 25 17.37 13.40 4.33
C VAL A 25 17.95 12.03 4.00
N THR A 26 17.49 11.44 2.90
CA THR A 26 18.04 10.20 2.35
C THR A 26 18.64 10.48 0.97
N VAL A 27 19.88 10.05 0.76
CA VAL A 27 20.55 10.17 -0.54
C VAL A 27 20.79 8.79 -1.11
N THR A 28 20.32 8.58 -2.35
CA THR A 28 20.39 7.30 -3.04
C THR A 28 21.16 7.47 -4.35
N ALA A 29 22.16 6.64 -4.60
CA ALA A 29 22.86 6.63 -5.87
C ALA A 29 21.93 6.12 -6.99
N LEU A 30 21.85 6.84 -8.11
CA LEU A 30 20.89 6.53 -9.18
C LEU A 30 21.28 5.29 -9.99
N ASP A 31 22.57 4.96 -10.04
CA ASP A 31 23.11 3.83 -10.79
C ASP A 31 22.82 2.47 -10.14
N SER A 32 22.86 2.43 -8.81
CA SER A 32 22.83 1.23 -7.99
C SER A 32 21.61 1.15 -7.10
N HIS A 33 20.82 2.24 -7.02
CA HIS A 33 19.67 2.40 -6.13
C HIS A 33 19.98 2.16 -4.65
N ARG A 34 21.26 2.25 -4.25
CA ARG A 34 21.67 2.09 -2.85
C ARG A 34 21.66 3.43 -2.14
N VAL A 35 21.16 3.43 -0.90
CA VAL A 35 21.31 4.58 0.01
C VAL A 35 22.78 4.75 0.34
N VAL A 36 23.33 5.92 0.00
CA VAL A 36 24.73 6.26 0.23
C VAL A 36 24.94 7.07 1.50
N THR A 37 23.95 7.87 1.89
CA THR A 37 23.94 8.56 3.18
C THR A 37 22.51 8.86 3.63
N HIS A 38 22.34 8.98 4.94
CA HIS A 38 21.11 9.35 5.61
C HIS A 38 21.44 10.21 6.82
N GLY A 39 20.65 11.24 7.07
CA GLY A 39 20.77 12.09 8.26
C GLY A 39 19.63 13.07 8.35
N THR A 40 19.71 14.00 9.30
CA THR A 40 18.70 15.05 9.49
C THR A 40 19.29 16.44 9.27
N THR A 41 18.44 17.40 8.91
CA THR A 41 18.84 18.81 8.92
C THR A 41 19.13 19.29 10.34
N ASP A 42 20.11 20.20 10.46
CA ASP A 42 20.41 20.87 11.72
C ASP A 42 19.29 21.82 12.16
N PRO A 43 19.33 22.43 13.37
CA PRO A 43 18.30 23.36 13.82
C PRO A 43 18.09 24.60 12.93
N HIS A 44 19.01 24.87 12.01
CA HIS A 44 18.95 25.95 11.03
C HIS A 44 18.55 25.45 9.63
N GLY A 45 18.04 24.22 9.52
CA GLY A 45 17.56 23.64 8.28
C GLY A 45 18.65 23.16 7.32
N TYR A 46 19.92 23.20 7.69
CA TYR A 46 21.01 22.82 6.79
C TYR A 46 21.32 21.33 6.85
N PHE A 47 21.55 20.75 5.68
CA PHE A 47 22.17 19.45 5.51
C PHE A 47 23.38 19.57 4.58
N MET A 48 24.49 18.91 4.92
CA MET A 48 25.70 18.87 4.11
C MET A 48 26.28 17.47 4.08
N ALA A 49 26.75 17.05 2.90
CA ALA A 49 27.45 15.79 2.75
C ALA A 49 28.48 15.84 1.62
N THR A 50 29.44 14.92 1.69
CA THR A 50 30.48 14.73 0.67
C THR A 50 30.28 13.37 0.03
N LEU A 51 30.23 13.33 -1.29
CA LEU A 51 29.96 12.11 -2.05
C LEU A 51 31.00 11.90 -3.16
N PRO A 52 31.26 10.65 -3.55
CA PRO A 52 32.00 10.37 -4.77
C PRO A 52 31.32 11.00 -6.00
N PRO A 53 32.05 11.24 -7.09
CA PRO A 53 31.44 11.71 -8.34
C PRO A 53 30.40 10.72 -8.85
N GLY A 54 29.26 11.24 -9.31
CA GLY A 54 28.13 10.43 -9.77
C GLY A 54 26.79 11.15 -9.63
N SER A 55 25.73 10.47 -10.04
CA SER A 55 24.36 10.99 -10.02
C SER A 55 23.56 10.39 -8.86
N TYR A 56 22.86 11.24 -8.12
CA TYR A 56 22.16 10.90 -6.90
C TYR A 56 20.73 11.43 -6.90
N SER A 57 19.86 10.79 -6.14
CA SER A 57 18.54 11.30 -5.77
C SER A 57 18.54 11.63 -4.29
N VAL A 58 18.24 12.88 -3.96
CA VAL A 58 18.07 13.38 -2.59
C VAL A 58 16.58 13.44 -2.30
N MET A 59 16.16 12.73 -1.26
CA MET A 59 14.79 12.71 -0.77
C MET A 59 14.74 13.33 0.62
N THR A 60 13.98 14.41 0.75
CA THR A 60 13.81 15.17 2.00
C THR A 60 12.39 15.00 2.51
N MET A 61 12.23 14.62 3.76
CA MET A 61 10.94 14.42 4.43
C MET A 61 10.88 15.17 5.74
N ALA A 62 9.69 15.66 6.07
CA ALA A 62 9.39 16.17 7.40
C ALA A 62 7.92 15.88 7.72
N GLU A 63 7.61 15.72 9.00
CA GLU A 63 6.25 15.44 9.43
C GLU A 63 5.27 16.54 8.97
N GLY A 64 4.12 16.13 8.43
CA GLY A 64 3.09 17.05 7.95
C GLY A 64 3.38 17.74 6.60
N LEU A 65 4.55 17.49 6.00
CA LEU A 65 4.96 18.08 4.72
C LEU A 65 5.07 17.02 3.61
N SER A 66 4.88 17.45 2.36
CA SER A 66 5.09 16.64 1.17
C SER A 66 6.59 16.37 0.98
N PRO A 67 7.01 15.10 0.81
CA PRO A 67 8.40 14.80 0.49
C PRO A 67 8.87 15.51 -0.77
N SER A 68 10.07 16.09 -0.73
CA SER A 68 10.74 16.63 -1.91
C SER A 68 11.77 15.64 -2.41
N ARG A 69 11.82 15.45 -3.73
CA ARG A 69 12.85 14.65 -4.41
C ARG A 69 13.56 15.51 -5.44
N GLN A 70 14.88 15.54 -5.37
CA GLN A 70 15.74 16.23 -6.32
C GLN A 70 16.83 15.30 -6.83
N ASN A 71 17.24 15.49 -8.08
CA ASN A 71 18.39 14.80 -8.63
C ASN A 71 19.61 15.73 -8.57
N LEU A 72 20.77 15.14 -8.28
CA LEU A 72 22.01 15.86 -8.04
C LEU A 72 23.15 15.15 -8.76
N ASP A 73 23.97 15.89 -9.51
CA ASP A 73 25.19 15.38 -10.10
C ASP A 73 26.41 15.94 -9.34
N ILE A 74 27.22 15.05 -8.78
CA ILE A 74 28.45 15.39 -8.07
C ILE A 74 29.62 15.20 -9.03
N ALA A 75 30.40 16.27 -9.22
CA ALA A 75 31.65 16.24 -9.97
C ALA A 75 32.87 16.15 -9.02
N ALA A 76 33.98 15.61 -9.54
CA ALA A 76 35.20 15.41 -8.78
C ALA A 76 35.78 16.71 -8.21
N GLY A 77 35.90 16.80 -6.89
CA GLY A 77 36.49 17.96 -6.21
C GLY A 77 35.67 19.26 -6.31
N VAL A 78 34.43 19.18 -6.79
CA VAL A 78 33.53 20.35 -6.91
C VAL A 78 32.65 20.45 -5.67
N ALA A 79 32.56 21.64 -5.09
CA ALA A 79 31.56 21.98 -4.09
C ALA A 79 30.39 22.70 -4.79
N LEU A 80 29.20 22.09 -4.76
CA LEU A 80 27.99 22.71 -5.28
C LEU A 80 27.54 23.84 -4.35
N ALA A 81 26.97 24.89 -4.94
CA ALA A 81 26.36 25.96 -4.17
C ALA A 81 25.15 25.42 -3.39
N PRO A 82 24.92 25.86 -2.14
CA PRO A 82 23.79 25.38 -1.37
C PRO A 82 22.48 25.86 -2.00
N GLU A 83 21.59 24.92 -2.31
CA GLU A 83 20.25 25.21 -2.80
C GLU A 83 19.25 25.28 -1.65
N ARG A 84 18.12 25.96 -1.88
CA ARG A 84 17.01 25.99 -0.93
C ARG A 84 15.91 25.04 -1.38
N VAL A 85 15.53 24.13 -0.50
CA VAL A 85 14.45 23.16 -0.71
C VAL A 85 13.26 23.56 0.13
N THR A 86 12.22 24.12 -0.49
CA THR A 86 10.95 24.38 0.19
C THR A 86 10.11 23.12 0.19
N LEU A 87 9.88 22.54 1.36
CA LEU A 87 8.87 21.49 1.51
C LEU A 87 7.49 22.13 1.48
N GLN A 88 6.57 21.54 0.72
CA GLN A 88 5.18 22.00 0.68
C GLN A 88 4.38 21.29 1.76
N HIS A 89 3.24 21.86 2.18
CA HIS A 89 2.30 21.10 3.01
C HIS A 89 1.95 19.79 2.32
N ALA A 90 1.88 18.70 3.10
CA ALA A 90 1.21 17.50 2.62
C ALA A 90 -0.22 17.93 2.27
N ARG A 91 -0.66 17.75 1.01
CA ARG A 91 -2.07 17.93 0.70
C ARG A 91 -2.85 16.99 1.61
N GLN A 92 -3.55 17.56 2.59
CA GLN A 92 -4.46 16.79 3.40
C GLN A 92 -5.60 16.39 2.46
N LEU A 93 -5.62 15.10 2.11
CA LEU A 93 -6.64 14.57 1.23
C LEU A 93 -7.99 14.77 1.92
N GLU A 94 -8.93 15.41 1.24
CA GLU A 94 -10.29 15.50 1.72
C GLU A 94 -10.86 14.08 1.84
N LEU A 95 -11.42 13.80 3.02
CA LEU A 95 -12.05 12.52 3.29
C LEU A 95 -13.24 12.32 2.34
N PRO A 96 -13.53 11.06 1.98
CA PRO A 96 -14.64 10.79 1.08
C PRO A 96 -15.95 11.30 1.70
N THR A 97 -16.84 11.82 0.85
CA THR A 97 -18.19 12.23 1.26
C THR A 97 -18.92 11.08 1.95
N ALA A 98 -19.62 11.40 3.04
CA ALA A 98 -20.46 10.44 3.75
C ALA A 98 -21.56 9.88 2.83
N GLY A 99 -21.80 8.57 2.91
CA GLY A 99 -22.71 7.87 2.02
C GLY A 99 -22.22 6.45 1.69
N THR A 100 -22.84 5.84 0.70
CA THR A 100 -22.43 4.50 0.23
C THR A 100 -21.57 4.65 -1.01
N TRP A 101 -20.47 3.92 -1.05
CA TRP A 101 -19.60 3.79 -2.20
C TRP A 101 -19.57 2.34 -2.63
N LEU A 102 -19.71 2.09 -3.92
CA LEU A 102 -19.65 0.77 -4.53
C LEU A 102 -18.26 0.54 -5.09
N PHE A 103 -17.72 -0.68 -4.94
CA PHE A 103 -16.47 -1.02 -5.61
C PHE A 103 -16.64 -0.90 -7.12
N ASP A 104 -15.59 -0.45 -7.80
CA ASP A 104 -15.47 -0.52 -9.25
C ASP A 104 -14.65 -1.78 -9.59
N PRO A 105 -15.27 -2.90 -10.00
CA PRO A 105 -14.56 -4.16 -10.18
C PRO A 105 -13.46 -4.10 -11.26
N PRO A 106 -13.64 -3.46 -12.43
CA PRO A 106 -12.56 -3.22 -13.38
C PRO A 106 -11.31 -2.52 -12.82
N HIS A 107 -11.48 -1.64 -11.82
CA HIS A 107 -10.39 -0.86 -11.21
C HIS A 107 -10.07 -1.27 -9.78
N THR A 108 -10.62 -2.39 -9.30
CA THR A 108 -10.35 -2.94 -7.97
C THR A 108 -9.70 -4.30 -8.11
N ALA A 109 -8.60 -4.52 -7.39
CA ALA A 109 -7.85 -5.75 -7.41
C ALA A 109 -7.58 -6.27 -6.00
N ILE A 110 -7.94 -7.53 -5.77
CA ILE A 110 -7.61 -8.29 -4.56
C ILE A 110 -6.51 -9.28 -4.91
N ARG A 111 -5.27 -8.93 -4.60
CA ARG A 111 -4.08 -9.74 -4.93
C ARG A 111 -3.47 -10.35 -3.68
N PHE A 112 -2.81 -11.47 -3.87
CA PHE A 112 -2.02 -12.12 -2.83
C PHE A 112 -0.67 -12.60 -3.37
N ILE A 113 0.30 -12.68 -2.47
CA ILE A 113 1.64 -13.19 -2.74
C ILE A 113 1.96 -14.25 -1.69
N ALA A 114 2.19 -15.48 -2.15
CA ALA A 114 2.61 -16.58 -1.31
C ALA A 114 4.06 -16.97 -1.63
N LYS A 115 4.87 -17.26 -0.61
CA LYS A 115 6.23 -17.80 -0.81
C LYS A 115 6.18 -19.29 -1.15
N HIS A 116 6.93 -19.70 -2.16
CA HIS A 116 7.11 -21.08 -2.59
C HIS A 116 8.53 -21.53 -2.24
N VAL A 117 8.65 -22.49 -1.31
CA VAL A 117 9.93 -23.04 -0.77
C VAL A 117 10.92 -21.96 -0.29
N GLY A 118 10.43 -20.80 0.14
CA GLY A 118 11.28 -19.69 0.59
C GLY A 118 12.15 -19.04 -0.50
N MET A 119 12.01 -19.44 -1.76
CA MET A 119 12.82 -18.94 -2.88
C MET A 119 12.02 -18.11 -3.88
N ALA A 120 10.84 -18.59 -4.27
CA ALA A 120 10.04 -17.97 -5.33
C ALA A 120 8.73 -17.39 -4.78
N HIS A 121 8.16 -16.40 -5.48
CA HIS A 121 6.86 -15.84 -5.19
C HIS A 121 5.79 -16.37 -6.15
N VAL A 122 4.67 -16.79 -5.59
CA VAL A 122 3.45 -17.11 -6.31
C VAL A 122 2.51 -15.95 -6.17
N HIS A 123 2.25 -15.28 -7.28
CA HIS A 123 1.27 -14.21 -7.36
C HIS A 123 -0.08 -14.79 -7.74
N GLY A 124 -1.12 -14.35 -7.06
CA GLY A 124 -2.49 -14.67 -7.41
C GLY A 124 -3.45 -13.54 -7.08
N ARG A 125 -4.69 -13.71 -7.49
CA ARG A 125 -5.78 -12.77 -7.28
C ARG A 125 -7.12 -13.49 -7.23
N PHE A 126 -8.12 -12.81 -6.70
CA PHE A 126 -9.53 -13.16 -6.87
C PHE A 126 -10.16 -12.23 -7.90
N THR A 127 -10.93 -12.79 -8.83
CA THR A 127 -11.47 -12.02 -9.96
C THR A 127 -12.94 -11.68 -9.84
N ARG A 128 -13.64 -12.25 -8.84
CA ARG A 128 -15.05 -11.96 -8.57
C ARG A 128 -15.25 -11.65 -7.10
N PHE A 129 -15.82 -10.49 -6.84
CA PHE A 129 -16.16 -10.01 -5.51
C PHE A 129 -17.26 -8.97 -5.62
N GLN A 130 -17.97 -8.76 -4.51
CA GLN A 130 -18.99 -7.74 -4.38
C GLN A 130 -18.92 -7.12 -2.98
N GLY A 131 -19.53 -5.94 -2.82
CA GLY A 131 -19.59 -5.29 -1.53
C GLY A 131 -19.72 -3.78 -1.65
N SER A 132 -19.51 -3.10 -0.53
CA SER A 132 -19.57 -1.64 -0.46
C SER A 132 -18.75 -1.07 0.69
N ILE A 133 -18.50 0.23 0.59
CA ILE A 133 -17.91 1.04 1.63
C ILE A 133 -18.99 2.04 2.07
N ARG A 134 -19.40 1.99 3.34
CA ARG A 134 -20.27 2.98 3.96
C ARG A 134 -19.43 3.98 4.71
N ILE A 135 -19.35 5.20 4.21
CA ILE A 135 -18.69 6.32 4.88
C ILE A 135 -19.71 7.03 5.78
N ALA A 136 -19.40 7.12 7.07
CA ALA A 136 -20.17 7.87 8.05
C ALA A 136 -19.63 9.29 8.20
N PRO A 137 -20.38 10.22 8.83
CA PRO A 137 -19.86 11.57 9.14
C PRO A 137 -18.56 11.54 9.93
N ASN A 138 -18.45 10.59 10.87
CA ASN A 138 -17.20 10.26 11.55
C ASN A 138 -16.55 9.06 10.87
N MET A 139 -15.29 9.19 10.44
CA MET A 139 -14.62 8.12 9.70
C MET A 139 -14.47 6.81 10.51
N ASP A 140 -14.34 6.89 11.82
CA ASP A 140 -14.21 5.71 12.70
C ASP A 140 -15.48 4.83 12.70
N ASP A 141 -16.64 5.44 12.37
CA ASP A 141 -17.94 4.77 12.24
C ASP A 141 -18.22 4.24 10.81
N SER A 142 -17.31 4.51 9.87
CA SER A 142 -17.36 3.98 8.51
C SER A 142 -17.13 2.47 8.51
N ARG A 143 -17.74 1.77 7.55
CA ARG A 143 -17.72 0.31 7.45
C ARG A 143 -17.44 -0.15 6.02
N VAL A 144 -16.75 -1.28 5.89
CA VAL A 144 -16.50 -1.96 4.63
C VAL A 144 -17.01 -3.38 4.74
N SER A 145 -17.74 -3.84 3.74
CA SER A 145 -18.14 -5.24 3.61
C SER A 145 -17.75 -5.73 2.23
N VAL A 146 -17.05 -6.86 2.16
CA VAL A 146 -16.65 -7.53 0.93
C VAL A 146 -17.00 -9.01 1.02
N ARG A 147 -17.60 -9.54 -0.04
CA ARG A 147 -17.78 -10.97 -0.28
C ARG A 147 -17.01 -11.35 -1.54
N ILE A 148 -16.09 -12.28 -1.42
CA ILE A 148 -15.24 -12.76 -2.50
C ILE A 148 -15.69 -14.17 -2.86
N ASP A 149 -15.88 -14.45 -4.15
CA ASP A 149 -16.10 -15.81 -4.63
C ASP A 149 -14.77 -16.56 -4.61
N ALA A 150 -14.65 -17.56 -3.73
CA ALA A 150 -13.43 -18.32 -3.52
C ALA A 150 -13.01 -19.10 -4.78
N SER A 151 -13.97 -19.51 -5.62
CA SER A 151 -13.68 -20.20 -6.88
C SER A 151 -13.06 -19.27 -7.94
N SER A 152 -13.13 -17.95 -7.76
CA SER A 152 -12.52 -16.98 -8.66
C SER A 152 -11.00 -16.82 -8.49
N ILE A 153 -10.39 -17.59 -7.58
CA ILE A 153 -8.94 -17.61 -7.40
C ILE A 153 -8.24 -17.95 -8.72
N THR A 154 -7.21 -17.17 -9.05
CA THR A 154 -6.29 -17.51 -10.14
C THR A 154 -4.87 -17.09 -9.83
N THR A 155 -3.93 -17.95 -10.22
CA THR A 155 -2.48 -17.74 -10.15
C THR A 155 -1.83 -17.81 -11.53
N GLY A 156 -2.64 -17.80 -12.59
CA GLY A 156 -2.19 -18.00 -13.98
C GLY A 156 -1.81 -19.45 -14.32
N ASN A 157 -2.08 -20.41 -13.43
CA ASN A 157 -1.80 -21.83 -13.66
C ASN A 157 -3.04 -22.66 -13.31
N ASN A 158 -3.71 -23.21 -14.33
CA ASN A 158 -4.98 -23.92 -14.17
C ASN A 158 -4.88 -25.13 -13.22
N THR A 159 -3.79 -25.91 -13.29
CA THR A 159 -3.60 -27.07 -12.42
C THR A 159 -3.51 -26.65 -10.95
N ARG A 160 -2.73 -25.60 -10.66
CA ARG A 160 -2.63 -25.05 -9.31
C ARG A 160 -3.94 -24.42 -8.85
N ASP A 161 -4.61 -23.68 -9.73
CA ASP A 161 -5.88 -23.02 -9.42
C ASP A 161 -6.97 -24.06 -9.09
N ASN A 162 -7.02 -25.18 -9.81
CA ASN A 162 -7.93 -26.29 -9.51
C ASN A 162 -7.61 -26.94 -8.15
N HIS A 163 -6.32 -27.10 -7.82
CA HIS A 163 -5.92 -27.63 -6.52
C HIS A 163 -6.26 -26.67 -5.37
N LEU A 164 -6.04 -25.37 -5.56
CA LEU A 164 -6.39 -24.35 -4.54
C LEU A 164 -7.90 -24.31 -4.26
N ARG A 165 -8.75 -24.68 -5.23
CA ARG A 165 -10.20 -24.77 -5.05
C ARG A 165 -10.65 -26.06 -4.35
N SER A 166 -9.83 -27.11 -4.32
CA SER A 166 -10.22 -28.41 -3.78
C SER A 166 -10.40 -28.39 -2.26
N ALA A 167 -10.95 -29.48 -1.72
CA ALA A 167 -11.06 -29.74 -0.28
C ALA A 167 -9.70 -29.86 0.46
N ASP A 168 -8.59 -29.75 -0.25
CA ASP A 168 -7.24 -29.66 0.33
C ASP A 168 -6.84 -28.23 0.70
N PHE A 169 -7.53 -27.24 0.16
CA PHE A 169 -7.27 -25.82 0.38
C PHE A 169 -8.56 -25.05 0.68
N LEU A 170 -9.13 -24.33 -0.28
CA LEU A 170 -10.25 -23.43 -0.02
C LEU A 170 -11.58 -24.16 0.12
N ASP A 171 -11.66 -25.42 -0.32
CA ASP A 171 -12.87 -26.26 -0.30
C ASP A 171 -14.10 -25.48 -0.78
N VAL A 172 -14.02 -24.96 -2.01
CA VAL A 172 -14.99 -23.96 -2.52
C VAL A 172 -16.41 -24.51 -2.65
N GLU A 173 -16.56 -25.84 -2.69
CA GLU A 173 -17.87 -26.51 -2.64
C GLU A 173 -18.54 -26.35 -1.28
N ARG A 174 -17.78 -26.37 -0.17
CA ARG A 174 -18.30 -26.20 1.19
C ARG A 174 -18.25 -24.75 1.67
N TYR A 175 -17.24 -24.01 1.25
CA TYR A 175 -16.99 -22.62 1.63
C TYR A 175 -16.84 -21.75 0.36
N PRO A 176 -17.93 -21.47 -0.36
CA PRO A 176 -17.88 -20.76 -1.64
C PRO A 176 -17.44 -19.30 -1.51
N TYR A 177 -17.50 -18.73 -0.31
CA TYR A 177 -17.23 -17.31 -0.07
C TYR A 177 -16.14 -17.07 0.96
N ILE A 178 -15.34 -16.04 0.71
CA ILE A 178 -14.47 -15.40 1.69
C ILE A 178 -15.09 -14.04 2.02
N ASP A 179 -15.44 -13.82 3.27
CA ASP A 179 -16.15 -12.62 3.71
C ASP A 179 -15.25 -11.75 4.61
N PHE A 180 -15.20 -10.45 4.32
CA PHE A 180 -14.58 -9.46 5.19
C PHE A 180 -15.61 -8.43 5.64
N THR A 181 -15.72 -8.20 6.95
CA THR A 181 -16.55 -7.13 7.51
C THR A 181 -15.71 -6.29 8.46
N SER A 182 -15.59 -5.00 8.18
CA SER A 182 -14.83 -4.09 9.03
C SER A 182 -15.59 -3.68 10.29
N THR A 183 -14.84 -3.33 11.33
CA THR A 183 -15.36 -2.89 12.62
C THR A 183 -15.02 -1.43 12.91
N ARG A 184 -13.89 -0.93 12.41
CA ARG A 184 -13.52 0.49 12.52
C ARG A 184 -12.41 0.87 11.54
N PHE A 185 -12.39 2.14 11.17
CA PHE A 185 -11.19 2.81 10.67
C PHE A 185 -10.45 3.45 11.85
N ALA A 186 -9.13 3.41 11.84
CA ALA A 186 -8.28 4.09 12.82
C ALA A 186 -7.26 4.95 12.08
N HIS A 187 -7.30 6.27 12.29
CA HIS A 187 -6.35 7.18 11.65
C HIS A 187 -4.93 6.97 12.18
N ARG A 188 -3.94 6.96 11.28
CA ARG A 188 -2.51 6.77 11.60
C ARG A 188 -1.65 7.97 11.22
N GLY A 189 -2.27 9.10 10.87
CA GLY A 189 -1.58 10.30 10.40
C GLY A 189 -1.53 10.41 8.88
N GLY A 190 -1.57 11.64 8.37
CA GLY A 190 -1.62 11.92 6.93
C GLY A 190 -2.75 11.14 6.24
N SER A 191 -2.41 10.43 5.16
CA SER A 191 -3.33 9.57 4.41
C SER A 191 -3.38 8.10 4.88
N LYS A 192 -2.73 7.79 6.01
CA LYS A 192 -2.60 6.42 6.52
C LYS A 192 -3.70 6.09 7.53
N TRP A 193 -4.23 4.88 7.40
CA TRP A 193 -5.30 4.33 8.23
C TRP A 193 -5.04 2.86 8.51
N THR A 194 -5.58 2.35 9.61
CA THR A 194 -5.75 0.90 9.80
C THR A 194 -7.23 0.58 9.70
N LEU A 195 -7.60 -0.30 8.78
CA LEU A 195 -8.95 -0.85 8.69
C LEU A 195 -9.01 -2.17 9.46
N HIS A 196 -9.64 -2.15 10.62
CA HIS A 196 -9.84 -3.34 11.43
C HIS A 196 -11.10 -4.07 10.98
N GLY A 197 -11.06 -5.39 10.93
CA GLY A 197 -12.23 -6.19 10.59
C GLY A 197 -12.07 -7.68 10.90
N THR A 198 -13.12 -8.42 10.57
CA THR A 198 -13.14 -9.88 10.66
C THR A 198 -13.09 -10.44 9.25
N LEU A 199 -12.10 -11.28 8.99
CA LEU A 199 -11.99 -12.10 7.79
C LEU A 199 -12.49 -13.51 8.10
N THR A 200 -13.43 -14.01 7.32
CA THR A 200 -13.94 -15.36 7.39
C THR A 200 -13.55 -16.11 6.13
N MET A 201 -12.82 -17.21 6.29
CA MET A 201 -12.32 -18.04 5.21
C MET A 201 -12.26 -19.49 5.68
N HIS A 202 -12.73 -20.42 4.84
CA HIS A 202 -12.73 -21.85 5.14
C HIS A 202 -13.38 -22.17 6.52
N GLY A 203 -14.54 -21.58 6.78
CA GLY A 203 -15.31 -21.76 8.01
C GLY A 203 -14.70 -21.13 9.27
N THR A 204 -13.58 -20.42 9.16
CA THR A 204 -12.89 -19.82 10.31
C THR A 204 -12.86 -18.30 10.22
N SER A 205 -13.24 -17.62 11.30
CA SER A 205 -13.21 -16.16 11.41
C SER A 205 -12.03 -15.68 12.25
N ARG A 206 -11.30 -14.67 11.75
CA ARG A 206 -10.16 -14.04 12.44
C ARG A 206 -10.22 -12.53 12.33
N SER A 207 -9.78 -11.85 13.39
CA SER A 207 -9.54 -10.42 13.34
C SER A 207 -8.30 -10.12 12.50
N VAL A 208 -8.42 -9.20 11.56
CA VAL A 208 -7.33 -8.73 10.70
C VAL A 208 -7.29 -7.20 10.68
N GLY A 209 -6.11 -6.63 10.57
CA GLY A 209 -5.89 -5.22 10.31
C GLY A 209 -5.32 -5.04 8.92
N LEU A 210 -5.94 -4.18 8.12
CA LEU A 210 -5.40 -3.77 6.83
C LEU A 210 -4.73 -2.41 6.96
N ASP A 211 -3.46 -2.32 6.58
CA ASP A 211 -2.72 -1.06 6.50
C ASP A 211 -3.13 -0.34 5.22
N THR A 212 -3.93 0.70 5.39
CA THR A 212 -4.61 1.41 4.31
C THR A 212 -3.96 2.76 4.05
N THR A 213 -3.74 3.07 2.77
CA THR A 213 -3.35 4.40 2.31
C THR A 213 -4.45 4.95 1.45
N TYR A 214 -5.10 6.01 1.92
CA TYR A 214 -6.10 6.73 1.15
C TYR A 214 -5.40 7.57 0.07
N LEU A 215 -5.92 7.54 -1.16
CA LEU A 215 -5.34 8.24 -2.31
C LEU A 215 -6.13 9.49 -2.70
N GLY A 216 -7.27 9.74 -2.06
CA GLY A 216 -8.11 10.90 -2.29
C GLY A 216 -9.36 10.60 -3.09
N THR A 217 -10.16 11.64 -3.30
CA THR A 217 -11.27 11.65 -4.23
C THR A 217 -10.91 12.35 -5.53
N VAL A 218 -11.46 11.87 -6.63
CA VAL A 218 -11.46 12.57 -7.90
C VAL A 218 -12.90 12.72 -8.36
N ASN A 219 -13.23 13.92 -8.81
CA ASN A 219 -14.47 14.21 -9.52
C ASN A 219 -14.10 14.39 -11.00
N GLY A 220 -14.56 13.49 -11.87
CA GLY A 220 -14.20 13.53 -13.30
C GLY A 220 -13.75 12.23 -13.95
N GLY A 221 -14.28 11.08 -13.51
CA GLY A 221 -14.24 9.86 -14.32
C GLY A 221 -15.18 9.95 -15.53
N TYR A 222 -15.53 8.80 -16.13
CA TYR A 222 -16.65 8.73 -17.08
C TYR A 222 -17.91 9.33 -16.43
N ASP A 223 -18.65 10.17 -17.16
CA ASP A 223 -19.88 10.83 -16.69
C ASP A 223 -19.79 11.64 -15.37
N GLN A 224 -18.61 12.16 -15.01
CA GLN A 224 -18.42 12.97 -13.78
C GLN A 224 -18.76 12.23 -12.47
N GLU A 225 -18.68 10.90 -12.46
CA GLU A 225 -18.89 10.13 -11.24
C GLU A 225 -17.81 10.45 -10.19
N LEU A 226 -18.27 10.75 -8.96
CA LEU A 226 -17.38 10.95 -7.82
C LEU A 226 -16.76 9.61 -7.42
N ARG A 227 -15.43 9.55 -7.42
CA ARG A 227 -14.65 8.34 -7.14
C ARG A 227 -13.65 8.57 -6.03
N CYS A 228 -13.34 7.52 -5.28
CA CYS A 228 -12.27 7.52 -4.29
C CYS A 228 -11.36 6.31 -4.49
N ALA A 229 -10.10 6.43 -4.09
CA ALA A 229 -9.16 5.32 -4.19
C ALA A 229 -8.38 5.09 -2.89
N ALA A 230 -8.00 3.84 -2.66
CA ALA A 230 -7.16 3.44 -1.53
C ALA A 230 -6.32 2.21 -1.88
N LEU A 231 -5.12 2.15 -1.31
CA LEU A 231 -4.32 0.92 -1.26
C LEU A 231 -4.50 0.30 0.11
N ALA A 232 -4.53 -1.03 0.20
CA ALA A 232 -4.48 -1.72 1.48
C ALA A 232 -3.57 -2.95 1.44
N LYS A 233 -2.86 -3.19 2.55
CA LYS A 233 -1.97 -4.35 2.70
C LYS A 233 -2.23 -5.07 4.01
N ALA A 234 -1.97 -6.37 4.04
CA ALA A 234 -1.91 -7.15 5.27
C ALA A 234 -1.05 -8.38 5.07
N GLU A 235 -0.60 -8.96 6.18
CA GLU A 235 0.04 -10.26 6.20
C GLU A 235 -0.89 -11.24 6.93
N LEU A 236 -1.17 -12.37 6.30
CA LEU A 236 -1.97 -13.45 6.86
C LEU A 236 -1.10 -14.70 7.05
N HIS A 237 -1.44 -15.50 8.05
CA HIS A 237 -0.89 -16.84 8.22
C HIS A 237 -1.97 -17.88 7.94
N ARG A 238 -1.69 -18.82 7.02
CA ARG A 238 -2.67 -19.82 6.58
C ARG A 238 -3.14 -20.74 7.72
N GLU A 239 -2.30 -20.95 8.72
CA GLU A 239 -2.58 -21.80 9.87
C GLU A 239 -3.71 -21.25 10.74
N ASP A 240 -3.92 -19.93 10.73
CA ASP A 240 -5.00 -19.27 11.46
C ASP A 240 -6.39 -19.67 10.93
N PHE A 241 -6.45 -20.13 9.68
CA PHE A 241 -7.68 -20.48 8.95
C PHE A 241 -7.80 -21.98 8.70
N THR A 242 -7.22 -22.81 9.58
CA THR A 242 -7.26 -24.29 9.54
C THR A 242 -6.54 -24.95 8.35
N LEU A 243 -5.86 -24.15 7.51
CA LEU A 243 -5.01 -24.62 6.42
C LEU A 243 -3.63 -25.01 6.97
N ASN A 244 -3.58 -26.00 7.86
CA ASN A 244 -2.38 -26.34 8.65
C ASN A 244 -1.36 -27.20 7.88
N TRP A 245 -0.08 -27.01 8.22
CA TRP A 245 1.05 -27.67 7.55
C TRP A 245 1.08 -29.19 7.70
N ARG A 246 0.69 -29.75 8.84
CA ARG A 246 0.72 -31.21 9.06
C ARG A 246 -0.29 -31.94 8.17
N SER A 247 -1.49 -31.38 8.01
CA SER A 247 -2.50 -31.91 7.09
C SER A 247 -2.05 -31.79 5.65
N MET A 248 -1.43 -30.68 5.28
CA MET A 248 -0.84 -30.48 3.95
C MET A 248 0.30 -31.46 3.64
N LEU A 249 1.23 -31.67 4.57
CA LEU A 249 2.32 -32.65 4.42
C LEU A 249 1.80 -34.07 4.25
N ALA A 250 0.80 -34.47 5.04
CA ALA A 250 0.15 -35.77 4.92
C ALA A 250 -0.52 -35.97 3.54
N ARG A 251 -0.87 -34.88 2.86
CA ARG A 251 -1.43 -34.84 1.50
C ARG A 251 -0.39 -34.57 0.41
N GLY A 252 0.92 -34.52 0.76
CA GLY A 252 2.02 -34.29 -0.19
C GLY A 252 2.27 -32.82 -0.58
N ILE A 253 1.66 -31.87 0.13
CA ILE A 253 1.64 -30.44 -0.18
C ILE A 253 2.70 -29.71 0.66
N ALA A 254 3.98 -30.00 0.40
CA ALA A 254 5.11 -29.59 1.25
C ALA A 254 5.80 -28.27 0.83
N VAL A 255 5.18 -27.45 -0.02
CA VAL A 255 5.96 -26.53 -0.87
C VAL A 255 5.56 -25.04 -0.72
N VAL A 256 4.50 -24.74 0.05
CA VAL A 256 3.97 -23.37 0.23
C VAL A 256 4.25 -22.85 1.65
N GLY A 257 4.85 -21.66 1.74
CA GLY A 257 5.13 -20.98 2.99
C GLY A 257 3.87 -20.67 3.82
N PRO A 258 4.01 -20.45 5.13
CA PRO A 258 2.87 -20.19 6.02
C PRO A 258 2.26 -18.79 5.83
N THR A 259 3.06 -17.86 5.31
CA THR A 259 2.72 -16.44 5.18
C THR A 259 2.19 -16.12 3.79
N VAL A 260 1.09 -15.36 3.76
CA VAL A 260 0.48 -14.80 2.55
C VAL A 260 0.35 -13.30 2.72
N GLN A 261 0.98 -12.54 1.83
CA GLN A 261 0.81 -11.08 1.78
C GLN A 261 -0.42 -10.76 0.93
N LEU A 262 -1.24 -9.84 1.40
CA LEU A 262 -2.36 -9.26 0.65
C LEU A 262 -1.97 -7.89 0.13
N GLU A 263 -2.32 -7.63 -1.13
CA GLU A 263 -2.20 -6.31 -1.74
C GLU A 263 -3.51 -5.97 -2.45
N LEU A 264 -4.14 -4.90 -1.98
CA LEU A 264 -5.43 -4.42 -2.43
C LEU A 264 -5.23 -3.06 -3.10
N ASP A 265 -5.74 -2.94 -4.32
CA ASP A 265 -5.88 -1.67 -5.03
C ASP A 265 -7.37 -1.44 -5.21
N VAL A 266 -7.91 -0.40 -4.61
CA VAL A 266 -9.36 -0.21 -4.50
C VAL A 266 -9.73 1.12 -5.13
N GLN A 267 -10.66 1.06 -6.07
CA GLN A 267 -11.43 2.21 -6.50
C GLN A 267 -12.91 1.99 -6.18
N ALA A 268 -13.57 3.03 -5.68
CA ALA A 268 -14.99 2.99 -5.40
C ALA A 268 -15.68 4.24 -5.94
N MET A 269 -16.94 4.07 -6.34
CA MET A 269 -17.80 5.08 -6.92
C MET A 269 -18.87 5.46 -5.91
N TYR A 270 -19.11 6.75 -5.72
CA TYR A 270 -20.18 7.21 -4.84
C TYR A 270 -21.53 6.80 -5.41
N ARG A 271 -22.35 6.12 -4.61
CA ARG A 271 -23.66 5.63 -5.03
C ARG A 271 -24.65 6.79 -5.11
N THR A 272 -25.03 7.15 -6.33
CA THR A 272 -26.15 8.03 -6.67
C THR A 272 -27.32 7.19 -7.20
N HIS A 273 -28.39 7.84 -7.67
CA HIS A 273 -29.48 7.13 -8.35
C HIS A 273 -29.09 6.64 -9.75
N ASP A 274 -28.04 7.22 -10.35
CA ASP A 274 -27.57 6.91 -11.70
C ASP A 274 -26.37 5.98 -11.73
N THR A 275 -25.75 5.68 -10.58
CA THR A 275 -24.59 4.79 -10.54
C THR A 275 -24.98 3.43 -11.11
N PRO A 276 -24.34 2.99 -12.21
CA PRO A 276 -24.66 1.70 -12.80
C PRO A 276 -24.41 0.61 -11.77
N THR A 277 -25.35 -0.33 -11.65
CA THR A 277 -25.10 -1.58 -10.93
C THR A 277 -23.87 -2.22 -11.59
N PRO A 278 -22.83 -2.58 -10.84
CA PRO A 278 -21.69 -3.27 -11.41
C PRO A 278 -22.20 -4.48 -12.23
N PRO A 279 -21.70 -4.70 -13.45
CA PRO A 279 -22.12 -5.85 -14.25
C PRO A 279 -21.87 -7.14 -13.46
N GLU A 280 -22.81 -8.08 -13.54
CA GLU A 280 -22.73 -9.41 -12.90
C GLU A 280 -21.50 -10.22 -13.37
#